data_AF-A0A4Y1QU10-F1
#
_entry.id   AF-A0A4Y1QU10-F1
#
_cell.length_a   1.000
_cell.length_b   1.000
_cell.length_c   1.000
_cell.angle_alpha   90.00
_cell.angle_beta   90.00
_cell.angle_gamma   90.00
#
_symmetry.space_group_name_H-M   'P 1'
#
loop_
_entity.id
_entity.type
_entity.pdbx_description
1 polymer ?
#
loop_
_entity_poly.entity_id
_entity_poly.type
_entity_poly.pdbx_seq_one_letter_code
_entity_poly.pdbx_strand_id
1 'polypeptide(L)' 'MSKLGRNVQAFSTEVEKGATLQKYTVKPGMKKVNDGGNFILCHKLTNANAVFFCHTFGQTRAYVVPLKGADRTTLAQ' A
#
# COMPACT_ATOMS: atom_id res chain seq x y z
N MET A 1 -13.86 -10.25 14.26
CA MET A 1 -12.78 -10.06 13.27
C MET A 1 -13.33 -9.32 12.07
N SER A 2 -12.90 -8.09 11.82
CA SER A 2 -13.21 -7.40 10.56
C SER A 2 -12.47 -8.12 9.42
N LYS A 3 -13.21 -8.48 8.37
CA LYS A 3 -12.65 -9.10 7.16
C LYS A 3 -12.70 -8.08 6.04
N LEU A 4 -11.61 -7.92 5.30
CA LEU A 4 -11.69 -7.28 3.99
C LEU A 4 -12.50 -8.19 3.06
N GLY A 5 -13.37 -7.59 2.25
CA GLY A 5 -14.15 -8.33 1.26
C GLY A 5 -13.26 -8.94 0.17
N ARG A 6 -13.87 -9.61 -0.82
CA ARG A 6 -13.14 -10.20 -1.96
C ARG A 6 -12.79 -9.19 -3.06
N ASN A 7 -13.43 -8.02 -3.06
CA ASN A 7 -13.21 -6.97 -4.05
C ASN A 7 -12.26 -5.91 -3.49
N VAL A 8 -10.97 -6.24 -3.38
CA VAL A 8 -9.94 -5.35 -2.85
C VAL A 8 -8.76 -5.26 -3.81
N GLN A 9 -8.19 -4.06 -3.92
CA GLN A 9 -6.98 -3.81 -4.68
C GLN A 9 -5.87 -3.38 -3.72
N ALA A 10 -4.74 -4.06 -3.80
CA ALA A 10 -3.58 -3.78 -2.96
C ALA A 10 -2.61 -2.85 -3.69
N PHE A 11 -2.09 -1.85 -2.98
CA PHE A 11 -1.09 -0.91 -3.49
C PHE A 11 0.08 -0.85 -2.51
N SER A 12 1.31 -0.84 -3.04
CA SER A 12 2.53 -0.64 -2.26
C SER A 12 3.24 0.63 -2.73
N THR A 13 3.69 1.46 -1.79
CA THR A 13 4.30 2.78 -2.06
C THR A 13 5.82 2.78 -1.96
N GLU A 14 6.42 1.78 -1.31
CA GLU A 14 7.85 1.72 -1.10
C GLU A 14 8.39 0.31 -1.39
N VAL A 15 9.22 0.25 -2.42
CA VAL A 15 10.23 -0.77 -2.58
C VAL A 15 11.55 -0.04 -2.70
N GLU A 16 12.54 -0.42 -1.90
CA GLU A 16 13.85 0.21 -1.97
C GLU A 16 14.42 0.12 -3.40
N LYS A 17 15.23 1.09 -3.79
CA LYS A 17 15.86 1.11 -5.11
C LYS A 17 16.76 -0.13 -5.25
N GLY A 18 16.38 -1.06 -6.12
CA GLY A 18 17.06 -2.35 -6.29
C GLY A 18 16.36 -3.54 -5.61
N ALA A 19 15.24 -3.31 -4.92
CA ALA A 19 14.40 -4.39 -4.43
C ALA A 19 13.88 -5.22 -5.61
N THR A 20 14.02 -6.54 -5.50
CA THR A 20 13.51 -7.47 -6.50
C THR A 20 11.99 -7.52 -6.45
N LEU A 21 11.37 -7.56 -7.63
CA LEU A 21 9.94 -7.83 -7.72
C LEU A 21 9.64 -9.18 -7.05
N GLN A 22 8.82 -9.15 -6.01
CA GLN A 22 8.51 -10.33 -5.22
C GLN A 22 7.04 -10.42 -4.85
N LYS A 23 6.61 -11.64 -4.51
CA LYS A 23 5.27 -11.90 -3.99
C LYS A 23 5.23 -11.54 -2.50
N TYR A 24 4.16 -10.84 -2.12
CA TYR A 24 3.86 -10.52 -0.73
C TYR A 24 2.64 -11.30 -0.25
N THR A 25 2.68 -11.72 1.01
CA THR A 25 1.52 -12.29 1.71
C THR A 25 0.96 -11.26 2.69
N VAL A 26 -0.32 -10.96 2.57
CA VAL A 26 -1.04 -10.12 3.55
C VAL A 26 -1.16 -10.88 4.87
N LYS A 27 -0.65 -10.29 5.96
CA LYS A 27 -0.73 -10.87 7.30
C LYS A 27 -2.00 -10.39 8.03
N PRO A 28 -2.46 -11.12 9.05
CA PRO A 28 -3.55 -10.66 9.90
C PRO A 28 -3.24 -9.30 10.53
N GLY A 29 -4.26 -8.45 10.61
CA GLY A 29 -4.16 -7.07 11.08
C GLY A 29 -4.52 -6.10 9.97
N MET A 30 -5.32 -5.09 10.31
CA MET A 30 -5.56 -3.96 9.41
C MET A 30 -5.85 -2.72 10.25
N LYS A 31 -5.48 -1.56 9.72
CA LYS A 31 -5.90 -0.27 10.26
C LYS A 31 -6.63 0.49 9.17
N LYS A 32 -7.85 0.94 9.49
CA LYS A 32 -8.61 1.80 8.60
C LYS A 32 -7.89 3.15 8.49
N VAL A 33 -7.66 3.60 7.26
CA VAL A 33 -6.98 4.87 6.97
C VAL A 33 -8.00 5.98 6.70
N ASN A 34 -9.09 5.64 6.01
CA ASN A 34 -10.25 6.52 5.85
C ASN A 34 -11.55 5.71 5.95
N ASP A 35 -12.68 6.37 6.17
CA ASP A 35 -14.00 5.72 6.21
C ASP A 35 -14.86 6.06 4.98
N GLY A 36 -14.21 6.11 3.81
CA GLY A 36 -14.82 6.53 2.55
C GLY A 36 -14.40 7.93 2.13
N GLY A 37 -14.80 8.33 0.92
CA GLY A 37 -14.41 9.60 0.32
C GLY A 37 -13.15 9.49 -0.54
N ASN A 38 -12.45 10.63 -0.72
CA ASN A 38 -11.26 10.69 -1.55
C ASN A 38 -10.04 10.13 -0.80
N PHE A 39 -9.29 9.26 -1.45
CA PHE A 39 -8.02 8.73 -0.97
C PHE A 39 -6.92 9.09 -1.97
N ILE A 40 -5.81 9.63 -1.48
CA ILE A 40 -4.67 10.03 -2.31
C ILE A 40 -3.50 9.09 -1.99
N LEU A 41 -2.97 8.44 -3.02
CA LEU A 41 -1.77 7.61 -2.94
C LEU A 41 -0.67 8.24 -3.79
N CYS A 42 0.46 8.57 -3.18
CA CYS A 42 1.58 9.19 -3.88
C CYS A 42 2.79 8.25 -3.89
N HIS A 43 3.57 8.27 -4.98
CA HIS A 43 4.89 7.69 -5.02
C HIS A 43 5.93 8.71 -5.48
N LYS A 44 7.13 8.62 -4.91
CA LYS A 44 8.24 9.52 -5.22
C LYS A 44 8.76 9.21 -6.62
N LEU A 45 8.87 10.24 -7.47
CA LEU A 45 9.56 10.11 -8.74
C LEU A 45 11.07 10.15 -8.47
N THR A 46 11.78 9.11 -8.92
CA THR A 46 13.24 9.07 -8.84
C THR A 46 13.79 10.11 -9.80
N ASN A 47 14.15 11.31 -9.31
CA ASN A 47 15.02 12.29 -9.99
C ASN A 47 15.26 13.49 -9.06
N ALA A 48 16.30 13.47 -8.21
CA ALA A 48 16.94 14.55 -7.42
C ALA A 48 16.07 15.57 -6.60
N ASN A 49 14.79 15.70 -6.91
CA ASN A 49 13.80 16.63 -6.42
C ASN A 49 12.69 15.82 -5.73
N ALA A 50 12.03 16.41 -4.75
CA ALA A 50 10.89 15.82 -4.05
C ALA A 50 9.60 15.91 -4.90
N VAL A 51 9.63 15.40 -6.12
CA VAL A 51 8.43 15.31 -6.97
C VAL A 51 7.71 14.01 -6.67
N PHE A 52 6.42 14.11 -6.40
CA PHE A 52 5.54 12.98 -6.16
C PHE A 52 4.50 12.89 -7.27
N PHE A 53 4.32 11.70 -7.82
CA PHE A 53 3.17 11.41 -8.65
C PHE A 53 2.08 10.81 -7.78
N CYS A 54 0.89 11.41 -7.82
CA CYS A 54 -0.21 11.05 -6.94
C CYS A 54 -1.42 10.56 -7.72
N HIS A 55 -2.03 9.49 -7.25
CA HIS A 55 -3.30 8.95 -7.69
C HIS A 55 -4.39 9.36 -6.72
N THR A 56 -5.53 9.81 -7.24
CA THR A 56 -6.73 10.10 -6.45
C THR A 56 -7.79 9.03 -6.71
N PHE A 57 -8.27 8.41 -5.65
CA PHE A 57 -9.33 7.41 -5.67
C PHE A 57 -10.56 7.99 -4.99
N GLY A 58 -11.63 8.23 -5.75
CA GLY A 58 -12.89 8.70 -5.20
C GLY A 58 -13.67 7.58 -4.51
N GLN A 59 -14.51 7.95 -3.54
CA GLN A 59 -15.47 7.07 -2.86
C GLN A 59 -14.91 5.71 -2.40
N THR A 60 -13.66 5.68 -1.94
CA THR A 60 -12.95 4.45 -1.58
C THR A 60 -12.69 4.40 -0.08
N ARG A 61 -12.90 3.23 0.54
CA ARG A 61 -12.43 2.93 1.90
C ARG A 61 -11.06 2.28 1.81
N ALA A 62 -10.08 2.88 2.47
CA ALA A 62 -8.69 2.50 2.43
C ALA A 62 -8.27 1.91 3.79
N TYR A 63 -7.45 0.87 3.73
CA TYR A 63 -6.92 0.15 4.87
C TYR A 63 -5.44 -0.08 4.64
N VAL A 64 -4.63 0.02 5.70
CA VAL A 64 -3.25 -0.46 5.69
C VAL A 64 -3.20 -1.84 6.33
N VAL A 65 -2.34 -2.69 5.78
CA VAL A 65 -2.18 -4.09 6.19
C VAL A 65 -0.69 -4.44 6.28
N PRO A 66 -0.28 -5.30 7.21
CA PRO A 66 1.07 -5.81 7.26
C PRO A 66 1.34 -6.77 6.09
N LEU A 67 2.46 -6.57 5.40
CA LEU A 67 2.89 -7.42 4.28
C LEU A 67 4.15 -8.20 4.67
N LYS A 68 4.20 -9.48 4.30
CA LYS A 68 5.40 -10.33 4.42
C LYS A 68 5.89 -10.74 3.04
N GLY A 69 7.11 -10.35 2.69
CA GLY A 69 7.81 -10.76 1.47
C GLY A 69 8.23 -12.22 1.49
N ALA A 70 8.43 -12.81 0.31
CA ALA A 70 8.94 -14.17 0.16
C ALA A 70 10.37 -14.32 0.74
N ASP A 71 11.16 -13.25 0.66
CA ASP A 71 12.48 -13.08 1.28
C ASP A 71 12.45 -12.89 2.81
N ARG A 72 11.26 -12.97 3.44
CA ARG A 72 10.99 -12.74 4.86
C ARG A 72 11.09 -11.28 5.31
N THR A 73 11.23 -10.32 4.39
CA THR A 73 11.04 -8.90 4.74
C THR A 73 9.61 -8.67 5.24
N THR A 74 9.48 -7.79 6.23
CA THR A 74 8.17 -7.38 6.74
C THR A 74 8.04 -5.89 6.51
N LEU A 75 7.04 -5.51 5.71
CA LEU A 75 6.69 -4.12 5.49
C LEU A 75 5.46 -3.82 6.33
N ALA A 76 5.60 -2.87 7.25
CA ALA A 76 4.47 -2.24 7.91
C ALA A 76 4.18 -0.93 7.15
N GLN A 77 3.08 -0.91 6.40
CA GLN A 77 2.52 0.31 5.80
C GLN A 77 1.56 0.97 6.79
#